data_AF-A0A1J4PZ31-F1
#
_entry.id   AF-A0A1J4PZ31-F1
#
_cell.length_a   1.000
_cell.length_b   1.000
_cell.length_c   1.000
_cell.angle_alpha   90.00
_cell.angle_beta   90.00
_cell.angle_gamma   90.00
#
_symmetry.space_group_name_H-M   'P 1'
#
loop_
_entity.id
_entity.type
_entity.pdbx_description
1 polymer ?
#
loop_
_entity_poly.entity_id
_entity_poly.type
_entity_poly.pdbx_seq_one_letter_code
_entity_poly.pdbx_strand_id
1 'polypeptide(L)'
;MTALRPEREDLYGDGEPYESHGGAPYGAPFDAETMALRVADPALTGPPTGFSGAPAAPSGPDPAPGGRAARRKAAKRRGGRRDPVAPGAASGGLAPRVSPASAEDDPDRPLTRVEARRRARLARPGPGVIASRAIGEVFITTGVLMLLFVTYQLWWTNVRAHAQAGSEAHHLQDDWANGKRNPGVFAPGQGFAILHIPKLDVVAPIAEGVSTTRVLDKGMVGHYGEAPLKTAMPDAKTGNFGLAAHRNTHGEPFRYINRLTPGDPVVVETQDTYYVYKVTSTLPVTSPSNTSVLDPIPRGSGFTEPGRYITLTTCTPEFTSKYRLIVWGKMVEVRPRSKGKPDALIE
;
A
#
# COMPACT_ATOMS: atom_id res chain seq x y z
N MET A 1 70.71 -48.46 -14.00
CA MET A 1 69.48 -47.93 -13.39
C MET A 1 68.87 -46.95 -14.39
N THR A 2 67.69 -47.29 -14.92
CA THR A 2 66.56 -46.42 -15.33
C THR A 2 65.64 -47.26 -16.21
N ALA A 3 64.39 -47.39 -15.77
CA ALA A 3 63.35 -48.31 -16.23
C ALA A 3 62.65 -47.81 -17.52
N LEU A 4 62.40 -48.70 -18.48
CA LEU A 4 61.12 -49.34 -18.87
C LEU A 4 60.07 -48.44 -19.57
N ARG A 5 59.78 -48.81 -20.82
CA ARG A 5 58.60 -48.54 -21.68
C ARG A 5 57.38 -49.33 -21.15
N PRO A 6 56.09 -48.98 -21.44
CA PRO A 6 55.33 -49.36 -22.67
C PRO A 6 54.48 -48.19 -23.26
N GLU A 7 54.13 -48.10 -24.57
CA GLU A 7 52.99 -48.75 -25.31
C GLU A 7 51.61 -48.53 -24.62
N ARG A 8 50.47 -48.20 -25.23
CA ARG A 8 49.96 -47.99 -26.60
C ARG A 8 48.50 -47.46 -26.50
N GLU A 9 48.03 -46.75 -27.53
CA GLU A 9 46.69 -46.80 -28.18
C GLU A 9 45.32 -46.46 -27.49
N ASP A 10 44.52 -45.74 -28.29
CA ASP A 10 43.06 -45.70 -28.46
C ASP A 10 42.12 -44.94 -27.51
N LEU A 11 41.57 -43.80 -27.97
CA LEU A 11 40.12 -43.57 -27.93
C LEU A 11 39.67 -42.48 -28.94
N TYR A 12 38.96 -42.95 -29.97
CA TYR A 12 37.91 -42.32 -30.79
C TYR A 12 37.70 -40.80 -30.79
N GLY A 13 37.74 -40.25 -32.01
CA GLY A 13 37.12 -38.98 -32.37
C GLY A 13 35.68 -39.12 -32.91
N ASP A 14 35.15 -37.93 -33.21
CA ASP A 14 34.01 -37.55 -34.06
C ASP A 14 32.60 -37.45 -33.45
N GLY A 15 32.10 -36.21 -33.39
CA GLY A 15 30.70 -35.89 -33.15
C GLY A 15 30.38 -34.42 -32.83
N GLU A 16 30.73 -33.47 -33.70
CA GLU A 16 29.99 -32.18 -33.82
C GLU A 16 28.69 -32.43 -34.64
N PRO A 17 27.69 -31.52 -34.74
CA PRO A 17 27.40 -30.26 -34.01
C PRO A 17 25.90 -30.11 -33.60
N TYR A 18 25.54 -29.05 -32.84
CA TYR A 18 24.41 -28.17 -33.20
C TYR A 18 24.47 -26.83 -32.45
N GLU A 19 24.68 -25.75 -33.21
CA GLU A 19 24.23 -24.42 -32.83
C GLU A 19 22.70 -24.37 -32.87
N SER A 20 22.08 -23.83 -31.83
CA SER A 20 20.69 -23.36 -31.87
C SER A 20 20.61 -21.98 -31.25
N HIS A 21 20.42 -20.99 -32.12
CA HIS A 21 20.01 -19.64 -31.79
C HIS A 21 18.58 -19.66 -31.21
N GLY A 22 18.42 -19.15 -29.98
CA GLY A 22 17.10 -18.90 -29.38
C GLY A 22 17.18 -17.73 -28.42
N GLY A 23 16.71 -16.56 -28.87
CA GLY A 23 16.78 -15.30 -28.15
C GLY A 23 16.09 -15.31 -26.78
N ALA A 24 16.71 -14.63 -25.82
CA ALA A 24 16.13 -14.35 -24.52
C ALA A 24 14.98 -13.33 -24.65
N PRO A 25 13.76 -13.62 -24.15
CA PRO A 25 12.78 -12.57 -23.95
C PRO A 25 13.09 -11.85 -22.64
N TYR A 26 13.15 -10.53 -22.73
CA TYR A 26 13.17 -9.58 -21.61
C TYR A 26 12.15 -9.98 -20.54
N GLY A 27 12.64 -10.25 -19.31
CA GLY A 27 11.80 -10.42 -18.13
C GLY A 27 11.22 -9.08 -17.70
N ALA A 28 9.91 -8.90 -17.89
CA ALA A 28 9.16 -7.80 -17.29
C ALA A 28 9.21 -7.91 -15.74
N PRO A 29 9.19 -6.78 -15.00
CA PRO A 29 9.12 -6.81 -13.55
C PRO A 29 7.80 -7.49 -13.13
N PHE A 30 7.89 -8.47 -12.24
CA PHE A 30 6.72 -9.19 -11.75
C PHE A 30 5.84 -8.24 -10.92
N ASP A 31 4.64 -7.96 -11.41
CA ASP A 31 3.64 -7.18 -10.69
C ASP A 31 3.28 -7.88 -9.37
N ALA A 32 3.45 -7.16 -8.26
CA ALA A 32 3.20 -7.65 -6.90
C ALA A 32 1.75 -8.15 -6.71
N GLU A 33 0.83 -7.68 -7.55
CA GLU A 33 -0.57 -8.09 -7.56
C GLU A 33 -0.76 -9.51 -8.11
N THR A 34 0.04 -9.93 -9.09
CA THR A 34 -0.03 -11.29 -9.66
C THR A 34 0.53 -12.35 -8.71
N MET A 35 1.46 -11.97 -7.82
CA MET A 35 2.02 -12.88 -6.82
C MET A 35 1.08 -13.11 -5.62
N ALA A 36 0.23 -12.12 -5.30
CA ALA A 36 -0.77 -12.26 -4.23
C ALA A 36 -1.88 -13.29 -4.54
N LEU A 37 -2.07 -13.65 -5.81
CA LEU A 37 -3.08 -14.62 -6.27
C LEU A 37 -2.62 -16.09 -6.21
N ARG A 38 -1.34 -16.37 -5.91
CA ARG A 38 -0.79 -17.74 -5.93
C ARG A 38 -0.77 -18.45 -4.58
N VAL A 39 -1.26 -17.82 -3.51
CA VAL A 39 -1.39 -18.47 -2.20
C VAL A 39 -2.76 -19.15 -2.13
N ALA A 40 -2.77 -20.47 -2.30
CA ALA A 40 -3.94 -21.30 -2.04
C ALA A 40 -4.18 -21.44 -0.52
N ASP A 41 -5.43 -21.27 -0.10
CA ASP A 41 -5.89 -21.57 1.25
C ASP A 41 -5.73 -23.08 1.56
N PRO A 42 -5.12 -23.48 2.69
CA PRO A 42 -5.19 -24.86 3.12
C PRO A 42 -6.58 -25.17 3.69
N ALA A 43 -7.25 -26.11 3.04
CA ALA A 43 -8.55 -26.67 3.39
C ALA A 43 -8.59 -27.24 4.82
N LEU A 44 -9.67 -26.93 5.54
CA LEU A 44 -10.08 -27.57 6.78
C LEU A 44 -10.75 -28.92 6.47
N THR A 45 -10.17 -30.02 6.96
CA THR A 45 -10.78 -31.35 6.96
C THR A 45 -11.13 -31.77 8.39
N GLY A 46 -12.43 -31.96 8.68
CA GLY A 46 -12.97 -32.57 9.90
C GLY A 46 -14.48 -32.85 9.77
N PRO A 47 -15.01 -33.97 10.30
CA PRO A 47 -16.27 -34.59 9.85
C PRO A 47 -17.56 -34.02 10.49
N PRO A 48 -18.76 -34.30 9.94
CA PRO A 48 -19.99 -33.65 10.35
C PRO A 48 -20.69 -34.40 11.49
N THR A 49 -21.10 -33.67 12.53
CA THR A 49 -22.11 -34.12 13.49
C THR A 49 -23.34 -33.24 13.34
N GLY A 50 -24.45 -33.88 12.98
CA GLY A 50 -25.70 -33.22 12.64
C GLY A 50 -26.44 -32.69 13.87
N PHE A 51 -27.24 -31.65 13.63
CA PHE A 51 -28.43 -31.36 14.42
C PHE A 51 -29.51 -30.78 13.49
N SER A 52 -30.55 -31.58 13.27
CA SER A 52 -31.84 -31.17 12.71
C SER A 52 -32.56 -30.29 13.73
N GLY A 53 -33.21 -29.22 13.26
CA GLY A 53 -34.02 -28.37 14.12
C GLY A 53 -34.61 -27.16 13.38
N ALA A 54 -35.47 -27.42 12.40
CA ALA A 54 -36.43 -26.42 11.95
C ALA A 54 -37.69 -26.49 12.82
N PRO A 55 -38.32 -25.36 13.13
CA PRO A 55 -39.77 -25.33 13.23
C PRO A 55 -40.37 -24.38 12.20
N ALA A 56 -41.36 -24.93 11.51
CA ALA A 56 -42.30 -24.24 10.64
C ALA A 56 -43.17 -23.26 11.44
N ALA A 57 -43.43 -22.10 10.85
CA ALA A 57 -44.47 -21.17 11.30
C ALA A 57 -45.82 -21.55 10.69
N PRO A 58 -46.94 -21.57 11.45
CA PRO A 58 -48.26 -21.74 10.88
C PRO A 58 -48.91 -20.41 10.50
N SER A 59 -49.69 -20.51 9.43
CA SER A 59 -50.64 -19.59 8.83
C SER A 59 -51.67 -18.99 9.79
N GLY A 60 -51.95 -17.69 9.64
CA GLY A 60 -53.13 -17.01 10.18
C GLY A 60 -53.92 -16.31 9.06
N PRO A 61 -55.27 -16.32 9.09
CA PRO A 61 -56.12 -15.75 8.03
C PRO A 61 -56.47 -14.27 8.27
N ASP A 62 -56.79 -13.58 7.16
CA ASP A 62 -57.39 -12.24 7.07
C ASP A 62 -58.76 -12.14 7.79
N PRO A 63 -59.18 -10.91 8.18
CA PRO A 63 -60.13 -10.19 7.33
C PRO A 63 -59.87 -8.68 7.18
N ALA A 64 -60.24 -8.16 6.00
CA ALA A 64 -60.44 -6.75 5.64
C ALA A 64 -61.68 -6.14 6.36
N PRO A 65 -62.16 -4.88 6.11
CA PRO A 65 -61.72 -3.86 5.14
C PRO A 65 -61.75 -2.39 5.62
N GLY A 66 -61.24 -1.47 4.79
CA GLY A 66 -61.84 -0.13 4.65
C GLY A 66 -60.88 1.06 4.53
N GLY A 67 -61.08 1.86 3.47
CA GLY A 67 -60.97 3.32 3.59
C GLY A 67 -59.97 4.05 2.69
N ARG A 68 -60.45 4.43 1.49
CA ARG A 68 -60.28 5.75 0.86
C ARG A 68 -58.89 6.42 0.91
N ALA A 69 -58.10 6.28 -0.17
CA ALA A 69 -57.47 7.41 -0.90
C ALA A 69 -56.35 6.91 -1.85
N ALA A 70 -56.70 6.18 -2.92
CA ALA A 70 -55.76 5.87 -3.99
C ALA A 70 -56.45 5.94 -5.35
N ARG A 71 -56.75 7.17 -5.80
CA ARG A 71 -57.01 7.47 -7.21
C ARG A 71 -56.42 8.83 -7.53
N ARG A 72 -55.26 8.82 -8.20
CA ARG A 72 -54.84 9.70 -9.31
C ARG A 72 -53.32 9.75 -9.39
N LYS A 73 -52.74 8.92 -10.26
CA LYS A 73 -51.56 9.24 -11.09
C LYS A 73 -51.25 8.07 -12.01
N ALA A 74 -51.99 7.99 -13.11
CA ALA A 74 -51.62 7.19 -14.27
C ALA A 74 -51.98 8.01 -15.51
N ALA A 75 -50.97 8.70 -16.06
CA ALA A 75 -50.89 9.11 -17.47
C ALA A 75 -49.55 9.82 -17.69
N LYS A 76 -48.47 9.02 -17.77
CA LYS A 76 -47.24 9.43 -18.45
C LYS A 76 -47.01 8.41 -19.54
N ARG A 77 -46.66 8.92 -20.72
CA ARG A 77 -46.14 8.22 -21.91
C ARG A 77 -47.19 7.71 -22.89
N ARG A 78 -47.38 8.43 -23.99
CA ARG A 78 -46.72 8.24 -25.31
C ARG A 78 -47.40 9.21 -26.28
N GLY A 79 -46.64 10.02 -27.01
CA GLY A 79 -46.19 9.69 -28.37
C GLY A 79 -47.14 10.42 -29.33
N GLY A 80 -46.71 11.37 -30.15
CA GLY A 80 -45.73 11.23 -31.22
C GLY A 80 -46.45 11.72 -32.48
N ARG A 81 -45.90 12.76 -33.11
CA ARG A 81 -46.50 13.57 -34.18
C ARG A 81 -45.86 13.19 -35.53
N ARG A 82 -46.63 13.34 -36.62
CA ARG A 82 -46.32 13.28 -38.09
C ARG A 82 -47.11 12.16 -38.81
N ASP A 83 -47.76 12.30 -39.97
CA ASP A 83 -48.18 13.37 -40.90
C ASP A 83 -49.29 12.72 -41.80
N PRO A 84 -50.22 13.44 -42.44
CA PRO A 84 -51.21 12.84 -43.35
C PRO A 84 -50.86 13.05 -44.84
N VAL A 85 -51.19 12.07 -45.68
CA VAL A 85 -51.23 12.17 -47.15
C VAL A 85 -52.66 11.87 -47.63
N ALA A 86 -53.16 12.73 -48.52
CA ALA A 86 -54.49 12.77 -49.17
C ALA A 86 -54.63 11.70 -50.29
N PRO A 87 -55.71 11.60 -51.13
CA PRO A 87 -56.86 12.51 -51.31
C PRO A 87 -58.25 11.86 -51.55
N GLY A 88 -59.32 12.67 -51.64
CA GLY A 88 -60.63 12.21 -52.14
C GLY A 88 -61.83 13.15 -51.98
N ALA A 89 -62.04 14.01 -52.97
CA ALA A 89 -63.30 14.49 -53.57
C ALA A 89 -64.49 15.09 -52.75
N ALA A 90 -64.86 16.30 -53.21
CA ALA A 90 -66.21 16.82 -53.50
C ALA A 90 -67.04 17.57 -52.43
N SER A 91 -67.19 18.88 -52.72
CA SER A 91 -68.44 19.68 -52.83
C SER A 91 -68.64 20.84 -51.83
N GLY A 92 -69.02 22.00 -52.39
CA GLY A 92 -69.66 23.13 -51.70
C GLY A 92 -68.76 24.34 -51.40
N GLY A 93 -68.89 25.40 -52.20
CA GLY A 93 -68.12 26.65 -52.05
C GLY A 93 -68.76 27.73 -51.17
N LEU A 94 -67.94 28.64 -50.64
CA LEU A 94 -68.09 30.11 -50.65
C LEU A 94 -66.79 30.78 -50.12
N ALA A 95 -66.53 32.01 -50.55
CA ALA A 95 -65.27 32.78 -50.55
C ALA A 95 -64.77 33.31 -49.15
N PRO A 96 -63.59 33.96 -49.06
CA PRO A 96 -62.63 33.83 -47.94
C PRO A 96 -62.70 34.91 -46.84
N ARG A 97 -62.16 34.60 -45.65
CA ARG A 97 -61.74 35.59 -44.63
C ARG A 97 -60.22 35.59 -44.50
N VAL A 98 -59.62 36.76 -44.73
CA VAL A 98 -58.21 37.10 -44.54
C VAL A 98 -57.94 37.34 -43.05
N SER A 99 -56.88 36.73 -42.51
CA SER A 99 -56.18 37.20 -41.31
C SER A 99 -54.67 37.10 -41.54
N PRO A 100 -53.89 38.15 -41.23
CA PRO A 100 -52.50 38.27 -41.69
C PRO A 100 -51.49 37.57 -40.79
N ALA A 101 -50.31 37.42 -41.41
CA ALA A 101 -49.13 36.69 -40.98
C ALA A 101 -48.40 37.26 -39.75
N SER A 102 -47.64 36.35 -39.16
CA SER A 102 -46.54 36.46 -38.20
C SER A 102 -45.69 37.72 -38.32
N ALA A 103 -45.37 38.34 -37.16
CA ALA A 103 -44.25 39.26 -37.02
C ALA A 103 -43.02 38.47 -36.53
N GLU A 104 -41.94 38.52 -37.31
CA GLU A 104 -40.64 37.91 -37.03
C GLU A 104 -39.82 38.76 -36.03
N ASP A 105 -39.03 38.07 -35.21
CA ASP A 105 -38.07 38.62 -34.24
C ASP A 105 -36.80 39.15 -34.94
N ASP A 106 -36.50 40.45 -34.79
CA ASP A 106 -35.27 41.10 -35.24
C ASP A 106 -34.33 41.36 -34.03
N PRO A 107 -33.10 40.79 -33.98
CA PRO A 107 -32.25 40.81 -32.79
C PRO A 107 -31.52 42.13 -32.50
N ASP A 108 -31.49 43.10 -33.43
CA ASP A 108 -30.69 44.34 -33.32
C ASP A 108 -31.49 45.63 -33.03
N ARG A 109 -32.77 45.51 -32.66
CA ARG A 109 -33.57 46.68 -32.28
C ARG A 109 -33.10 47.27 -30.93
N PRO A 110 -32.85 48.59 -30.82
CA PRO A 110 -32.52 49.22 -29.54
C PRO A 110 -33.69 49.07 -28.56
N LEU A 111 -33.48 48.27 -27.52
CA LEU A 111 -34.49 47.92 -26.53
C LEU A 111 -34.91 49.17 -25.73
N THR A 112 -36.21 49.34 -25.55
CA THR A 112 -36.74 50.41 -24.70
C THR A 112 -36.26 50.24 -23.25
N ARG A 113 -36.15 51.34 -22.48
CA ARG A 113 -35.71 51.31 -21.06
C ARG A 113 -36.51 50.31 -20.20
N VAL A 114 -37.74 50.02 -20.59
CA VAL A 114 -38.65 49.07 -19.92
C VAL A 114 -38.32 47.63 -20.32
N GLU A 115 -38.03 47.34 -21.58
CA GLU A 115 -37.61 46.02 -22.07
C GLU A 115 -36.22 45.63 -21.56
N ALA A 116 -35.29 46.59 -21.52
CA ALA A 116 -33.98 46.41 -20.89
C ALA A 116 -34.12 46.10 -19.39
N ARG A 117 -35.02 46.79 -18.66
CA ARG A 117 -35.32 46.51 -17.25
C ARG A 117 -36.01 45.15 -17.04
N ARG A 118 -36.85 44.70 -17.98
CA ARG A 118 -37.52 43.40 -17.90
C ARG A 118 -36.57 42.24 -18.19
N ARG A 119 -35.69 42.37 -19.20
CA ARG A 119 -34.60 41.41 -19.46
C ARG A 119 -33.61 41.34 -18.29
N ALA A 120 -33.26 42.48 -17.68
CA ALA A 120 -32.40 42.52 -16.49
C ALA A 120 -33.03 41.84 -15.26
N ARG A 121 -34.37 41.79 -15.14
CA ARG A 121 -35.06 41.06 -14.07
C ARG A 121 -35.10 39.54 -14.32
N LEU A 122 -35.19 39.11 -15.58
CA LEU A 122 -35.14 37.69 -15.97
C LEU A 122 -33.71 37.13 -15.99
N ALA A 123 -32.70 37.98 -16.18
CA ALA A 123 -31.28 37.62 -16.10
C ALA A 123 -30.77 37.44 -14.66
N ARG A 124 -31.62 37.67 -13.64
CA ARG A 124 -31.25 37.38 -12.26
C ARG A 124 -31.30 35.87 -12.05
N PRO A 125 -30.19 35.22 -11.67
CA PRO A 125 -30.19 33.79 -11.41
C PRO A 125 -31.27 33.49 -10.38
N GLY A 126 -32.13 32.51 -10.68
CA GLY A 126 -33.22 32.13 -9.78
C GLY A 126 -32.66 31.76 -8.40
N PRO A 127 -33.41 31.98 -7.31
CA PRO A 127 -32.95 31.69 -5.94
C PRO A 127 -32.46 30.24 -5.77
N GLY A 128 -33.01 29.28 -6.53
CA GLY A 128 -32.52 27.90 -6.58
C GLY A 128 -31.12 27.74 -7.20
N VAL A 129 -30.77 28.54 -8.21
CA VAL A 129 -29.43 28.53 -8.81
C VAL A 129 -28.40 29.09 -7.83
N ILE A 130 -28.73 30.18 -7.14
CA ILE A 130 -27.86 30.77 -6.09
C ILE A 130 -27.67 29.78 -4.94
N ALA A 131 -28.75 29.14 -4.47
CA ALA A 131 -28.68 28.11 -3.42
C ALA A 131 -27.84 26.90 -3.85
N SER A 132 -28.01 26.40 -5.08
CA SER A 132 -27.22 25.29 -5.60
C SER A 132 -25.73 25.62 -5.72
N ARG A 133 -25.40 26.88 -6.08
CA ARG A 133 -24.01 27.36 -6.15
C ARG A 133 -23.38 27.45 -4.76
N ALA A 134 -24.10 27.98 -3.77
CA ALA A 134 -23.62 28.04 -2.39
C ALA A 134 -23.39 26.65 -1.80
N ILE A 135 -24.32 25.71 -2.05
CA ILE A 135 -24.16 24.31 -1.65
C ILE A 135 -22.93 23.69 -2.34
N GLY A 136 -22.82 23.85 -3.66
CA GLY A 136 -21.68 23.34 -4.43
C GLY A 136 -20.35 23.90 -3.93
N GLU A 137 -20.28 25.20 -3.63
CA GLU A 137 -19.10 25.85 -3.07
C GLU A 137 -18.73 25.27 -1.71
N VAL A 138 -19.69 25.08 -0.79
CA VAL A 138 -19.45 24.43 0.51
C VAL A 138 -18.92 23.01 0.35
N PHE A 139 -19.47 22.23 -0.58
CA PHE A 139 -18.98 20.87 -0.86
C PHE A 139 -17.56 20.89 -1.44
N ILE A 140 -17.25 21.82 -2.34
CA ILE A 140 -15.91 21.98 -2.91
C ILE A 140 -14.92 22.39 -1.83
N THR A 141 -15.23 23.40 -1.00
CA THR A 141 -14.34 23.85 0.07
C THR A 141 -14.11 22.75 1.10
N THR A 142 -15.17 22.01 1.45
CA THR A 142 -15.06 20.86 2.37
C THR A 142 -14.18 19.77 1.77
N GLY A 143 -14.37 19.42 0.49
CA GLY A 143 -13.53 18.44 -0.20
C GLY A 143 -12.06 18.85 -0.26
N VAL A 144 -11.77 20.11 -0.59
CA VAL A 144 -10.40 20.66 -0.59
C VAL A 144 -9.79 20.61 0.81
N LEU A 145 -10.56 20.97 1.85
CA LEU A 145 -10.09 20.92 3.23
C LEU A 145 -9.78 19.49 3.67
N MET A 146 -10.63 18.52 3.31
CA MET A 146 -10.36 17.10 3.56
C MET A 146 -9.11 16.60 2.83
N LEU A 147 -8.92 16.97 1.55
CA LEU A 147 -7.72 16.59 0.79
C LEU A 147 -6.43 17.19 1.39
N LEU A 148 -6.48 18.47 1.79
CA LEU A 148 -5.38 19.12 2.49
C LEU A 148 -5.10 18.47 3.84
N PHE A 149 -6.14 18.09 4.58
CA PHE A 149 -6.00 17.41 5.87
C PHE A 149 -5.32 16.05 5.72
N VAL A 150 -5.73 15.23 4.74
CA VAL A 150 -5.08 13.93 4.46
C VAL A 150 -3.61 14.13 4.06
N THR A 151 -3.33 15.11 3.20
CA THR A 151 -1.95 15.44 2.80
C THR A 151 -1.11 15.88 4.00
N TYR A 152 -1.67 16.72 4.86
CA TYR A 152 -1.02 17.15 6.09
C TYR A 152 -0.72 15.95 7.01
N GLN A 153 -1.66 15.03 7.19
CA GLN A 153 -1.43 13.84 8.01
C GLN A 153 -0.26 12.99 7.49
N LEU A 154 -0.16 12.79 6.18
CA LEU A 154 0.93 12.00 5.59
C LEU A 154 2.29 12.71 5.69
N TRP A 155 2.33 14.02 5.47
CA TRP A 155 3.60 14.76 5.46
C TRP A 155 4.07 15.12 6.87
N TRP A 156 3.19 15.68 7.70
CA TRP A 156 3.56 16.18 9.03
C TRP A 156 3.97 15.07 10.00
N THR A 157 3.29 13.92 9.96
CA THR A 157 3.65 12.78 10.83
C THR A 157 5.02 12.22 10.47
N ASN A 158 5.36 12.17 9.18
CA ASN A 158 6.69 11.76 8.71
C ASN A 158 7.77 12.74 9.16
N VAL A 159 7.54 14.05 9.04
CA VAL A 159 8.50 15.08 9.50
C VAL A 159 8.71 14.99 11.01
N ARG A 160 7.63 14.89 11.80
CA ARG A 160 7.72 14.78 13.26
C ARG A 160 8.47 13.52 13.69
N ALA A 161 8.22 12.39 13.02
CA ALA A 161 8.88 11.14 13.34
C ALA A 161 10.38 11.16 12.99
N HIS A 162 10.78 11.76 11.86
CA HIS A 162 12.21 11.97 11.58
C HIS A 162 12.88 12.84 12.63
N ALA A 163 12.21 13.90 13.09
CA ALA A 163 12.74 14.76 14.17
C ALA A 163 12.89 13.98 15.48
N GLN A 164 11.90 13.15 15.84
CA GLN A 164 11.96 12.30 17.03
C GLN A 164 13.07 11.25 16.91
N ALA A 165 13.09 10.48 15.83
CA ALA A 165 14.12 9.48 15.54
C ALA A 165 15.54 10.07 15.54
N GLY A 166 15.71 11.25 14.92
CA GLY A 166 16.97 11.98 14.92
C GLY A 166 17.40 12.40 16.32
N SER A 167 16.49 12.97 17.12
CA SER A 167 16.79 13.33 18.51
C SER A 167 17.18 12.13 19.36
N GLU A 168 16.48 10.99 19.23
CA GLU A 168 16.79 9.75 19.96
C GLU A 168 18.14 9.17 19.52
N ALA A 169 18.47 9.19 18.22
CA ALA A 169 19.76 8.76 17.72
C ALA A 169 20.91 9.64 18.25
N HIS A 170 20.72 10.96 18.29
CA HIS A 170 21.68 11.89 18.88
C HIS A 170 21.84 11.67 20.39
N HIS A 171 20.74 11.53 21.14
CA HIS A 171 20.79 11.23 22.57
C HIS A 171 21.51 9.92 22.86
N LEU A 172 21.29 8.87 22.05
CA LEU A 172 22.02 7.61 22.17
C LEU A 172 23.52 7.79 21.95
N GLN A 173 23.90 8.49 20.87
CA GLN A 173 25.30 8.77 20.57
C GLN A 173 25.97 9.62 21.67
N ASP A 174 25.27 10.61 22.21
CA ASP A 174 25.75 11.45 23.30
C ASP A 174 25.91 10.66 24.60
N ASP A 175 24.94 9.81 24.97
CA ASP A 175 25.03 8.96 26.15
C ASP A 175 26.20 7.96 26.03
N TRP A 176 26.41 7.41 24.83
CA TRP A 176 27.57 6.56 24.54
C TRP A 176 28.89 7.31 24.63
N ALA A 177 28.96 8.53 24.09
CA ALA A 177 30.15 9.38 24.16
C ALA A 177 30.49 9.78 25.61
N ASN A 178 29.47 9.98 26.45
CA ASN A 178 29.61 10.29 27.87
C ASN A 178 29.82 9.04 28.76
N GLY A 179 29.96 7.85 28.16
CA GLY A 179 30.28 6.62 28.88
C GLY A 179 29.16 6.09 29.77
N LYS A 180 27.91 6.57 29.62
CA LYS A 180 26.76 5.98 30.29
C LYS A 180 26.47 4.62 29.66
N ARG A 181 27.06 3.58 30.23
CA ARG A 181 26.86 2.20 29.79
C ARG A 181 25.49 1.72 30.26
N ASN A 182 24.70 1.19 29.34
CA ASN A 182 23.53 0.37 29.69
C ASN A 182 23.75 -1.08 29.21
N PRO A 183 24.65 -1.84 29.86
CA PRO A 183 24.87 -3.24 29.52
C PRO A 183 23.78 -4.06 30.18
N GLY A 184 22.69 -4.35 29.47
CA GLY A 184 21.60 -5.11 30.09
C GLY A 184 20.41 -5.38 29.18
N VAL A 185 19.34 -5.87 29.81
CA VAL A 185 18.03 -6.03 29.19
C VAL A 185 17.42 -4.64 29.01
N PHE A 186 17.16 -4.25 27.77
CA PHE A 186 16.54 -2.97 27.45
C PHE A 186 15.07 -2.98 27.84
N ALA A 187 14.57 -1.88 28.38
CA ALA A 187 13.15 -1.73 28.66
C ALA A 187 12.35 -1.55 27.34
N PRO A 188 11.09 -2.01 27.25
CA PRO A 188 10.26 -1.76 26.07
C PRO A 188 10.18 -0.27 25.72
N GLY A 189 10.51 0.08 24.49
CA GLY A 189 10.58 1.45 24.00
C GLY A 189 11.94 2.13 24.17
N GLN A 190 12.90 1.49 24.84
CA GLN A 190 14.24 2.04 25.03
C GLN A 190 15.10 1.82 23.80
N GLY A 191 15.65 2.91 23.24
CA GLY A 191 16.66 2.88 22.20
C GLY A 191 17.96 2.22 22.68
N PHE A 192 18.59 1.41 21.83
CA PHE A 192 19.84 0.71 22.17
C PHE A 192 20.84 0.58 21.03
N ALA A 193 20.43 0.82 19.79
CA ALA A 193 21.28 0.75 18.62
C ALA A 193 20.80 1.74 17.56
N ILE A 194 21.59 1.93 16.50
CA ILE A 194 21.23 2.70 15.32
C ILE A 194 21.37 1.78 14.11
N LEU A 195 20.32 1.70 13.30
CA LEU A 195 20.29 1.00 12.03
C LEU A 195 20.73 1.94 10.92
N HIS A 196 21.66 1.48 10.10
CA HIS A 196 22.09 2.16 8.88
C HIS A 196 21.83 1.25 7.67
N ILE A 197 21.16 1.77 6.64
CA ILE A 197 21.01 1.13 5.34
C ILE A 197 21.46 2.12 4.26
N PRO A 198 22.76 2.16 3.92
CA PRO A 198 23.35 3.18 3.06
C PRO A 198 22.64 3.37 1.72
N LYS A 199 22.34 2.27 1.02
CA LYS A 199 21.65 2.31 -0.29
C LYS A 199 20.28 3.00 -0.25
N LEU A 200 19.65 3.05 0.92
CA LEU A 200 18.32 3.64 1.11
C LEU A 200 18.36 4.96 1.87
N ASP A 201 19.56 5.47 2.20
CA ASP A 201 19.78 6.65 3.06
C ASP A 201 19.04 6.56 4.41
N VAL A 202 18.91 5.35 4.96
CA VAL A 202 18.22 5.12 6.24
C VAL A 202 19.23 5.20 7.38
N VAL A 203 18.96 6.10 8.32
CA VAL A 203 19.58 6.13 9.65
C VAL A 203 18.45 6.22 10.67
N ALA A 204 18.21 5.14 11.42
CA ALA A 204 17.09 5.08 12.35
C ALA A 204 17.48 4.40 13.67
N PRO A 205 17.10 4.94 14.83
CA PRO A 205 17.33 4.30 16.12
C PRO A 205 16.53 2.99 16.20
N ILE A 206 17.15 1.97 16.80
CA ILE A 206 16.52 0.70 17.15
C ILE A 206 16.16 0.74 18.63
N ALA A 207 14.90 0.47 18.94
CA ALA A 207 14.41 0.35 20.31
C ALA A 207 13.89 -1.07 20.58
N GLU A 208 13.89 -1.45 21.86
CA GLU A 208 13.37 -2.75 22.27
C GLU A 208 11.84 -2.80 22.17
N GLY A 209 11.31 -3.86 21.58
CA GLY A 209 9.88 -4.06 21.39
C GLY A 209 9.34 -3.46 20.09
N VAL A 210 8.18 -3.97 19.66
CA VAL A 210 7.52 -3.58 18.39
C VAL A 210 6.19 -2.85 18.62
N SER A 211 6.05 -2.19 19.77
CA SER A 211 4.84 -1.43 20.09
C SER A 211 4.67 -0.26 19.13
N THR A 212 3.48 -0.19 18.51
CA THR A 212 3.13 0.89 17.58
C THR A 212 3.33 2.26 18.21
N THR A 213 2.73 2.51 19.38
CA THR A 213 2.75 3.84 20.01
C THR A 213 4.04 4.20 20.74
N ARG A 214 4.75 3.19 21.29
CA ARG A 214 5.98 3.44 22.05
C ARG A 214 7.23 3.47 21.17
N VAL A 215 7.21 2.78 20.04
CA VAL A 215 8.38 2.57 19.17
C VAL A 215 8.10 3.03 17.74
N LEU A 216 7.22 2.36 17.02
CA LEU A 216 7.12 2.50 15.56
C LEU A 216 6.62 3.90 15.14
N ASP A 217 5.60 4.43 15.82
CA ASP A 217 5.02 5.76 15.55
C ASP A 217 5.97 6.91 15.90
N LYS A 218 7.08 6.64 16.59
CA LYS A 218 8.14 7.61 16.86
C LYS A 218 9.23 7.63 15.78
N GLY A 219 9.04 6.88 14.70
CA GLY A 219 10.04 6.73 13.64
C GLY A 219 11.22 5.84 13.98
N MET A 220 11.10 5.04 15.03
CA MET A 220 12.12 4.08 15.43
C MET A 220 11.86 2.71 14.80
N VAL A 221 12.92 1.92 14.69
CA VAL A 221 12.85 0.50 14.32
C VAL A 221 12.69 -0.32 15.62
N GLY A 222 11.73 -1.23 15.66
CA GLY A 222 11.50 -2.08 16.82
C GLY A 222 12.21 -3.43 16.70
N HIS A 223 12.94 -3.84 17.72
CA HIS A 223 13.41 -5.21 17.86
C HIS A 223 12.30 -6.10 18.43
N TYR A 224 12.14 -7.31 17.90
CA TYR A 224 11.27 -8.32 18.49
C TYR A 224 11.89 -8.85 19.80
N GLY A 225 11.80 -8.08 20.88
CA GLY A 225 12.41 -8.39 22.18
C GLY A 225 11.52 -9.15 23.17
N GLU A 226 10.22 -9.17 22.92
CA GLU A 226 9.21 -9.67 23.84
C GLU A 226 8.64 -11.02 23.38
N ALA A 227 8.32 -11.90 24.34
CA ALA A 227 7.66 -13.17 24.05
C ALA A 227 6.26 -12.94 23.43
N PRO A 228 5.78 -13.84 22.54
CA PRO A 228 6.40 -15.09 22.11
C PRO A 228 7.39 -14.94 20.94
N LEU A 229 7.59 -13.74 20.41
CA LEU A 229 8.39 -13.50 19.20
C LEU A 229 9.83 -13.08 19.47
N LYS A 230 10.33 -13.29 20.70
CA LYS A 230 11.66 -12.84 21.11
C LYS A 230 12.74 -13.39 20.18
N THR A 231 13.50 -12.48 19.56
CA THR A 231 14.63 -12.77 18.67
C THR A 231 15.98 -12.55 19.37
N ALA A 232 17.06 -13.03 18.74
CA ALA A 232 18.41 -12.92 19.29
C ALA A 232 18.99 -11.52 19.07
N MET A 233 19.76 -11.03 20.03
CA MET A 233 20.51 -9.76 19.89
C MET A 233 21.68 -9.92 18.90
N PRO A 234 22.18 -8.83 18.28
CA PRO A 234 23.24 -8.91 17.28
C PRO A 234 24.58 -9.45 17.82
N ASP A 235 24.84 -9.34 19.11
CA ASP A 235 26.04 -9.86 19.78
C ASP A 235 25.99 -11.39 20.03
N ALA A 236 24.81 -12.00 19.91
CA ALA A 236 24.65 -13.44 20.03
C ALA A 236 25.52 -14.19 19.00
N LYS A 237 26.09 -15.33 19.43
CA LYS A 237 26.97 -16.16 18.59
C LYS A 237 26.24 -16.78 17.40
N THR A 238 24.96 -17.09 17.58
CA THR A 238 24.05 -17.56 16.54
C THR A 238 22.63 -17.05 16.85
N GLY A 239 21.79 -16.99 15.82
CA GLY A 239 20.40 -16.58 15.90
C GLY A 239 20.01 -15.62 14.78
N ASN A 240 18.79 -15.12 14.91
CA ASN A 240 18.18 -14.17 13.99
C ASN A 240 17.83 -12.91 14.77
N PHE A 241 18.30 -11.74 14.34
CA PHE A 241 17.94 -10.44 14.91
C PHE A 241 16.77 -9.86 14.11
N GLY A 242 15.57 -9.91 14.69
CA GLY A 242 14.34 -9.50 14.02
C GLY A 242 14.01 -8.05 14.29
N LEU A 243 13.73 -7.30 13.23
CA LEU A 243 13.37 -5.88 13.27
C LEU A 243 12.05 -5.62 12.53
N ALA A 244 11.24 -4.71 13.05
CA ALA A 244 10.02 -4.20 12.43
C ALA A 244 10.05 -2.68 12.32
N ALA A 245 9.58 -2.13 11.20
CA ALA A 245 9.39 -0.69 11.05
C ALA A 245 8.24 -0.36 10.08
N HIS A 246 7.73 0.86 10.17
CA HIS A 246 6.70 1.37 9.25
C HIS A 246 7.21 1.43 7.81
N ARG A 247 6.29 1.21 6.87
CA ARG A 247 6.56 1.33 5.43
C ARG A 247 6.19 2.68 4.82
N ASN A 248 5.19 3.38 5.36
CA ASN A 248 4.60 4.54 4.68
C ASN A 248 4.34 5.74 5.60
N THR A 249 4.54 5.59 6.90
CA THR A 249 4.24 6.62 7.89
C THR A 249 5.34 6.69 8.93
N HIS A 250 5.31 7.76 9.73
CA HIS A 250 6.21 8.02 10.84
C HIS A 250 7.67 7.73 10.48
N GLY A 251 8.19 8.43 9.48
CA GLY A 251 9.59 8.34 9.08
C GLY A 251 9.91 7.17 8.15
N GLU A 252 9.00 6.19 8.07
CA GLU A 252 8.99 5.12 7.08
C GLU A 252 10.36 4.43 6.82
N PRO A 253 11.10 3.98 7.87
CA PRO A 253 12.47 3.47 7.69
C PRO A 253 12.55 2.29 6.72
N PHE A 254 11.46 1.51 6.60
CA PHE A 254 11.41 0.33 5.73
C PHE A 254 10.61 0.50 4.44
N ARG A 255 10.33 1.74 4.02
CA ARG A 255 9.57 2.00 2.78
C ARG A 255 10.09 1.23 1.58
N TYR A 256 11.41 1.29 1.39
CA TYR A 256 12.10 0.84 0.19
C TYR A 256 13.01 -0.36 0.41
N ILE A 257 12.83 -1.15 1.48
CA ILE A 257 13.65 -2.37 1.68
C ILE A 257 13.45 -3.40 0.56
N ASN A 258 12.36 -3.30 -0.22
CA ASN A 258 12.17 -4.09 -1.43
C ASN A 258 13.14 -3.75 -2.57
N ARG A 259 13.89 -2.63 -2.49
CA ARG A 259 14.92 -2.25 -3.44
C ARG A 259 16.30 -2.80 -3.08
N LEU A 260 16.42 -3.44 -1.91
CA LEU A 260 17.64 -4.12 -1.52
C LEU A 260 17.85 -5.36 -2.38
N THR A 261 19.09 -5.58 -2.77
CA THR A 261 19.58 -6.70 -3.57
C THR A 261 20.63 -7.47 -2.78
N PRO A 262 20.87 -8.75 -3.10
CA PRO A 262 21.90 -9.53 -2.44
C PRO A 262 23.25 -8.82 -2.45
N GLY A 263 23.89 -8.72 -1.29
CA GLY A 263 25.17 -8.03 -1.09
C GLY A 263 25.07 -6.63 -0.48
N ASP A 264 23.91 -5.97 -0.54
CA ASP A 264 23.72 -4.63 0.03
C ASP A 264 23.95 -4.65 1.55
N PRO A 265 24.67 -3.67 2.11
CA PRO A 265 24.96 -3.63 3.54
C PRO A 265 23.77 -3.15 4.38
N VAL A 266 23.58 -3.80 5.53
CA VAL A 266 22.73 -3.36 6.62
C VAL A 266 23.59 -3.36 7.88
N VAL A 267 23.81 -2.19 8.48
CA VAL A 267 24.75 -2.03 9.60
C VAL A 267 23.98 -1.69 10.87
N VAL A 268 24.23 -2.43 11.93
CA VAL A 268 23.70 -2.16 13.27
C VAL A 268 24.84 -1.60 14.12
N GLU A 269 24.73 -0.33 14.49
CA GLU A 269 25.66 0.38 15.37
C GLU A 269 25.15 0.31 16.81
N THR A 270 25.96 -0.21 17.72
CA THR A 270 25.73 -0.15 19.16
C THR A 270 26.76 0.77 19.83
N GLN A 271 26.67 0.89 21.16
CA GLN A 271 27.65 1.64 21.95
C GLN A 271 29.09 1.23 21.66
N ASP A 272 29.35 -0.08 21.55
CA ASP A 272 30.71 -0.63 21.51
C ASP A 272 31.06 -1.28 20.17
N THR A 273 30.09 -1.56 19.28
CA THR A 273 30.32 -2.43 18.12
C THR A 273 29.43 -2.09 16.93
N TYR A 274 29.99 -2.22 15.72
CA TYR A 274 29.26 -2.27 14.46
C TYR A 274 29.10 -3.73 14.03
N TYR A 275 27.86 -4.12 13.71
CA TYR A 275 27.52 -5.42 13.14
C TYR A 275 27.10 -5.21 11.70
N VAL A 276 27.89 -5.72 10.75
CA VAL A 276 27.62 -5.55 9.32
C VAL A 276 26.98 -6.82 8.79
N TYR A 277 25.78 -6.69 8.24
CA TYR A 277 25.06 -7.72 7.53
C TYR A 277 25.05 -7.41 6.04
N LYS A 278 25.02 -8.44 5.20
CA LYS A 278 24.70 -8.31 3.78
C LYS A 278 23.37 -8.98 3.49
N VAL A 279 22.52 -8.30 2.73
CA VAL A 279 21.25 -8.86 2.26
C VAL A 279 21.51 -10.11 1.44
N THR A 280 20.67 -11.12 1.61
CA THR A 280 20.81 -12.41 0.91
C THR A 280 19.57 -12.76 0.11
N SER A 281 18.38 -12.51 0.67
CA SER A 281 17.11 -12.92 0.07
C SER A 281 15.95 -12.05 0.54
N THR A 282 14.84 -12.12 -0.17
CA THR A 282 13.63 -11.34 0.10
C THR A 282 12.40 -12.21 -0.17
N LEU A 283 11.41 -12.12 0.71
CA LEU A 283 10.07 -12.66 0.51
C LEU A 283 9.11 -11.48 0.32
N PRO A 284 8.72 -11.15 -0.92
CA PRO A 284 7.99 -9.93 -1.23
C PRO A 284 6.62 -9.81 -0.55
N VAL A 285 5.94 -10.94 -0.34
CA VAL A 285 4.60 -11.03 0.22
C VAL A 285 4.47 -12.28 1.08
N THR A 286 4.04 -12.13 2.32
CA THR A 286 3.63 -13.22 3.21
C THR A 286 2.48 -12.80 4.11
N SER A 287 1.74 -13.77 4.66
CA SER A 287 0.72 -13.52 5.69
C SER A 287 1.34 -12.83 6.92
N PRO A 288 0.64 -11.87 7.55
CA PRO A 288 1.06 -11.29 8.82
C PRO A 288 1.24 -12.30 9.96
N SER A 289 0.56 -13.45 9.88
CA SER A 289 0.68 -14.53 10.86
C SER A 289 1.88 -15.45 10.64
N ASN A 290 2.66 -15.25 9.57
CA ASN A 290 3.85 -16.06 9.32
C ASN A 290 5.01 -15.61 10.22
N THR A 291 5.01 -16.07 11.46
CA THR A 291 6.05 -15.77 12.45
C THR A 291 7.34 -16.54 12.22
N SER A 292 7.30 -17.62 11.43
CA SER A 292 8.46 -18.48 11.16
C SER A 292 9.62 -17.80 10.43
N VAL A 293 9.35 -16.64 9.84
CA VAL A 293 10.37 -15.76 9.23
C VAL A 293 11.32 -15.15 10.28
N LEU A 294 10.95 -15.20 11.57
CA LEU A 294 11.72 -14.73 12.71
C LEU A 294 12.41 -15.87 13.48
N ASP A 295 12.23 -17.13 13.06
CA ASP A 295 12.90 -18.27 13.70
C ASP A 295 14.43 -18.11 13.69
N PRO A 296 15.18 -18.74 14.62
CA PRO A 296 16.64 -18.65 14.67
C PRO A 296 17.34 -19.01 13.35
N ILE A 297 16.74 -19.95 12.60
CA ILE A 297 17.04 -20.20 11.18
C ILE A 297 15.75 -19.84 10.43
N PRO A 298 15.67 -18.64 9.82
CA PRO A 298 14.39 -18.11 9.36
C PRO A 298 13.85 -18.87 8.16
N ARG A 299 12.63 -19.39 8.28
CA ARG A 299 12.02 -20.21 7.21
C ARG A 299 11.73 -19.36 5.97
N GLY A 300 12.03 -19.92 4.80
CA GLY A 300 11.87 -19.25 3.50
C GLY A 300 13.06 -18.36 3.10
N SER A 301 14.03 -18.13 3.98
CA SER A 301 15.23 -17.32 3.68
C SER A 301 16.24 -18.02 2.76
N GLY A 302 16.22 -19.36 2.70
CA GLY A 302 17.25 -20.18 2.07
C GLY A 302 18.39 -20.59 3.00
N PHE A 303 18.43 -20.11 4.25
CA PHE A 303 19.39 -20.58 5.25
C PHE A 303 18.99 -21.96 5.79
N THR A 304 19.97 -22.85 5.93
CA THR A 304 19.76 -24.24 6.38
C THR A 304 20.49 -24.58 7.68
N GLU A 305 21.43 -23.73 8.12
CA GLU A 305 22.29 -23.97 9.28
C GLU A 305 22.21 -22.80 10.27
N PRO A 306 22.56 -23.03 11.56
CA PRO A 306 22.73 -21.94 12.51
C PRO A 306 23.74 -20.91 12.01
N GLY A 307 23.37 -19.64 12.08
CA GLY A 307 24.23 -18.53 11.66
C GLY A 307 23.86 -17.26 12.41
N ARG A 308 24.34 -16.11 11.93
CA ARG A 308 24.01 -14.80 12.49
C ARG A 308 23.26 -14.01 11.44
N TYR A 309 21.94 -13.98 11.61
CA TYR A 309 21.01 -13.44 10.62
C TYR A 309 20.36 -12.16 11.12
N ILE A 310 19.89 -11.35 10.18
CA ILE A 310 19.00 -10.22 10.43
C ILE A 310 17.74 -10.38 9.58
N THR A 311 16.59 -10.05 10.15
CA THR A 311 15.30 -10.06 9.45
C THR A 311 14.66 -8.69 9.57
N LEU A 312 14.35 -8.06 8.43
CA LEU A 312 13.62 -6.79 8.37
C LEU A 312 12.18 -7.07 7.93
N THR A 313 11.20 -6.66 8.75
CA THR A 313 9.77 -6.89 8.47
C THR A 313 9.02 -5.57 8.33
N THR A 314 8.16 -5.47 7.33
CA THR A 314 7.28 -4.31 7.14
C THR A 314 5.97 -4.68 6.44
N CYS A 315 5.00 -3.77 6.43
CA CYS A 315 3.71 -3.96 5.76
C CYS A 315 3.84 -3.96 4.23
N THR A 316 2.99 -4.68 3.51
CA THR A 316 2.93 -4.60 2.04
C THR A 316 1.53 -4.97 1.53
N PRO A 317 1.06 -4.48 0.37
CA PRO A 317 1.57 -3.36 -0.45
C PRO A 317 1.68 -2.01 0.28
N GLU A 318 2.12 -0.95 -0.41
CA GLU A 318 2.19 0.40 0.19
C GLU A 318 0.78 0.89 0.59
N PHE A 319 0.71 1.63 1.69
CA PHE A 319 -0.53 2.21 2.27
C PHE A 319 -1.56 1.19 2.77
N THR A 320 -1.16 -0.07 2.93
CA THR A 320 -1.99 -1.15 3.50
C THR A 320 -1.19 -1.98 4.50
N SER A 321 -1.89 -2.71 5.37
CA SER A 321 -1.32 -3.66 6.34
C SER A 321 -1.67 -5.12 6.02
N LYS A 322 -2.18 -5.39 4.81
CA LYS A 322 -2.73 -6.70 4.41
C LYS A 322 -1.71 -7.84 4.51
N TYR A 323 -0.49 -7.61 4.04
CA TYR A 323 0.58 -8.60 4.05
C TYR A 323 1.86 -8.03 4.67
N ARG A 324 2.91 -8.85 4.71
CA ARG A 324 4.25 -8.44 5.12
C ARG A 324 5.27 -8.68 4.01
N LEU A 325 6.22 -7.76 3.90
CA LEU A 325 7.45 -7.87 3.13
C LEU A 325 8.58 -8.22 4.11
N ILE A 326 9.40 -9.21 3.76
CA ILE A 326 10.50 -9.69 4.59
C ILE A 326 11.81 -9.63 3.81
N VAL A 327 12.86 -9.05 4.39
CA VAL A 327 14.22 -9.09 3.86
C VAL A 327 15.13 -9.76 4.87
N TRP A 328 15.96 -10.68 4.41
CA TRP A 328 16.97 -11.35 5.24
C TRP A 328 18.37 -10.95 4.85
N GLY A 329 19.25 -10.91 5.84
CA GLY A 329 20.69 -10.77 5.63
C GLY A 329 21.50 -11.67 6.55
N LYS A 330 22.76 -11.89 6.18
CA LYS A 330 23.74 -12.66 6.95
C LYS A 330 24.88 -11.75 7.39
N MET A 331 25.32 -11.90 8.64
CA MET A 331 26.43 -11.11 9.17
C MET A 331 27.75 -11.48 8.48
N VAL A 332 28.53 -10.45 8.14
CA VAL A 332 29.84 -10.56 7.48
C VAL A 332 30.97 -9.93 8.29
N GLU A 333 30.67 -8.98 9.18
CA GLU A 333 31.69 -8.31 10.00
C GLU A 333 31.14 -8.00 11.41
N VAL A 334 32.00 -8.15 12.42
CA VAL A 334 31.84 -7.55 13.74
C VAL A 334 33.02 -6.64 13.98
N ARG A 335 32.77 -5.34 14.08
CA ARG A 335 33.82 -4.33 14.19
C ARG A 335 33.66 -3.53 15.47
N PRO A 336 34.60 -3.64 16.44
CA PRO A 336 34.60 -2.76 17.60
C PRO A 336 34.62 -1.29 17.19
N ARG A 337 33.86 -0.43 17.88
CA ARG A 337 33.76 1.00 17.58
C ARG A 337 35.13 1.71 17.64
N SER A 338 36.04 1.21 18.47
CA SER A 338 37.43 1.68 18.56
C SER A 338 38.25 1.53 17.27
N LYS A 339 37.79 0.70 16.31
CA LYS A 339 38.39 0.55 14.98
C LYS A 339 37.80 1.51 13.93
N GLY A 340 36.95 2.46 14.34
CA GLY A 340 36.26 3.36 13.44
C GLY A 340 35.07 2.72 12.71
N LYS A 341 34.39 3.52 11.88
CA LYS A 341 33.26 3.07 11.07
C LYS A 341 33.70 1.96 10.08
N PRO A 342 32.84 0.98 9.78
CA PRO A 342 33.10 0.01 8.72
C PRO A 342 33.04 0.67 7.34
N ASP A 343 33.71 0.07 6.35
CA ASP A 343 33.77 0.58 4.96
C ASP A 343 32.37 0.83 4.38
N ALA A 344 31.41 -0.02 4.75
CA ALA A 344 30.00 0.10 4.38
C ALA A 344 29.34 1.44 4.77
N LEU A 345 29.94 2.26 5.64
CA LEU A 345 29.41 3.56 6.08
C LEU A 345 30.30 4.75 5.65
N ILE A 346 31.31 4.53 4.81
CA ILE A 346 32.28 5.57 4.41
C ILE A 346 32.14 5.95 2.92
N GLU A 347 31.42 5.13 2.14
CA GLU A 347 31.20 5.33 0.69
C GLU A 347 30.11 6.34 0.33
#